data_AF-K9W893-F1
#
_entry.id   AF-K9W893-F1
#
_cell.length_a   1.000
_cell.length_b   1.000
_cell.length_c   1.000
_cell.angle_alpha   90.00
_cell.angle_beta   90.00
_cell.angle_gamma   90.00
#
_symmetry.space_group_name_H-M   'P 1'
#
loop_
_entity.id
_entity.type
_entity.pdbx_description
1 polymer ?
#
loop_
_entity_poly.entity_id
_entity_poly.type
_entity_poly.pdbx_seq_one_letter_code
_entity_poly.pdbx_strand_id
1 'polypeptide(L)'
;MKLSQIQNQIKYVTNAAGEKTEVLIPVEIWETLIELLQPIESGLDPIDSNEPKAQILADLQESIRQGRTGQTYPVSALWDDMDS
;
A
#
# COMPACT_ATOMS: atom_id res chain seq x y z
N MET A 1 2.75 -20.28 12.15
CA MET A 1 3.75 -20.40 13.24
C MET A 1 3.18 -19.74 14.50
N LYS A 2 3.36 -20.31 15.71
CA LYS A 2 2.85 -19.67 16.94
C LYS A 2 3.79 -18.55 17.40
N LEU A 3 3.26 -17.41 17.83
CA LEU A 3 4.05 -16.25 18.27
C LEU A 3 5.07 -16.58 19.38
N SER A 4 4.70 -17.48 20.30
CA SER A 4 5.56 -17.94 21.38
C SER A 4 6.80 -18.71 20.90
N GLN A 5 6.72 -19.38 19.74
CA GLN A 5 7.86 -20.07 19.14
C GLN A 5 8.82 -19.11 18.45
N ILE A 6 8.31 -17.97 17.96
CA ILE A 6 9.10 -16.90 17.35
C ILE A 6 9.91 -16.17 18.41
N GLN A 7 9.27 -15.82 19.53
CA GLN A 7 9.92 -15.10 20.63
C GLN A 7 11.14 -15.84 21.17
N ASN A 8 11.09 -17.17 21.25
CA ASN A 8 12.21 -18.00 21.73
C ASN A 8 13.39 -18.08 20.75
N GLN A 9 13.20 -17.66 19.50
CA GLN A 9 14.23 -17.71 18.45
C GLN A 9 14.85 -16.34 18.17
N ILE A 10 14.28 -15.28 18.74
CA ILE A 10 14.80 -13.92 18.64
C ILE A 10 15.88 -13.71 19.70
N LYS A 11 17.00 -13.10 19.31
CA LYS A 11 18.06 -12.67 20.22
C LYS A 11 18.18 -11.16 20.21
N TYR A 12 18.62 -10.58 21.32
CA TYR A 12 18.83 -9.14 21.44
C TYR A 12 20.32 -8.84 21.56
N VAL A 13 20.74 -7.76 20.89
CA VAL A 13 22.06 -7.16 21.09
C VAL A 13 21.91 -6.05 22.12
N THR A 14 22.81 -6.03 23.09
CA THR A 14 22.83 -5.03 24.16
C THR A 14 24.09 -4.20 24.10
N ASN A 15 23.94 -2.88 24.27
CA ASN A 15 25.07 -1.97 24.40
C ASN A 15 25.79 -2.15 25.75
N ALA A 16 26.88 -1.40 25.97
CA ALA A 16 27.65 -1.43 27.21
C ALA A 16 26.85 -1.00 28.47
N ALA A 17 25.73 -0.28 28.29
CA ALA A 17 24.82 0.10 29.36
C ALA A 17 23.75 -0.97 29.65
N GLY A 18 23.73 -2.08 28.90
CA GLY A 18 22.74 -3.16 29.02
C GLY A 18 21.42 -2.88 28.30
N GLU A 19 21.34 -1.81 27.52
CA GLU A 19 20.14 -1.44 26.77
C GLU A 19 20.09 -2.25 25.47
N LYS A 20 18.90 -2.76 25.12
CA LYS A 20 18.69 -3.50 23.87
C LYS A 20 18.66 -2.52 22.70
N THR A 21 19.68 -2.58 21.85
CA THR A 21 19.85 -1.66 20.70
C THR A 21 19.43 -2.31 19.39
N GLU A 22 19.64 -3.61 19.24
CA GLU A 22 19.29 -4.35 18.02
C GLU A 22 18.66 -5.71 18.34
N VAL A 23 18.06 -6.30 17.29
CA VAL A 23 17.44 -7.62 17.32
C VAL A 23 18.05 -8.50 16.22
N LEU A 24 18.42 -9.73 16.58
CA LEU A 24 18.86 -10.76 15.63
C LEU A 24 17.72 -11.75 15.45
N ILE A 25 17.26 -11.87 14.22
CA ILE A 25 16.13 -12.71 13.82
C ILE A 25 16.64 -13.73 12.79
N PRO A 26 16.35 -15.03 12.94
CA PRO A 26 16.61 -16.01 11.88
C PRO A 26 15.92 -15.60 10.58
N VAL A 27 16.60 -15.78 9.46
CA VAL A 27 16.16 -15.30 8.14
C VAL A 27 14.79 -15.87 7.77
N GLU A 28 14.57 -17.14 8.07
CA GLU A 28 13.33 -17.86 7.76
C GLU A 28 12.12 -17.28 8.53
N ILE A 29 12.37 -16.82 9.76
CA ILE A 29 11.35 -16.13 10.56
C ILE A 29 11.08 -14.74 9.98
N TRP A 30 12.12 -14.02 9.58
CA TRP A 30 11.98 -12.70 8.99
C TRP A 30 11.19 -12.75 7.68
N GLU A 31 11.50 -13.70 6.79
CA GLU A 31 10.77 -13.93 5.54
C GLU A 31 9.30 -14.25 5.80
N THR A 32 9.02 -15.18 6.72
CA THR A 32 7.63 -15.51 7.11
C THR A 32 6.87 -14.29 7.64
N LEU A 33 7.53 -13.42 8.42
CA LEU A 33 6.93 -12.21 8.94
C LEU A 33 6.65 -11.19 7.82
N ILE A 34 7.55 -11.05 6.86
CA ILE A 34 7.34 -10.19 5.69
C ILE A 34 6.14 -10.67 4.87
N GLU A 35 6.00 -11.97 4.63
CA GLU A 35 4.84 -12.52 3.93
C GLU A 35 3.52 -12.29 4.68
N LEU A 36 3.53 -12.40 6.02
CA LEU A 36 2.36 -12.13 6.85
C LEU A 36 1.99 -10.64 6.94
N LEU A 37 2.99 -9.76 6.81
CA LEU A 37 2.82 -8.31 6.86
C LEU A 37 2.57 -7.70 5.48
N GLN A 38 2.78 -8.44 4.39
CA GLN A 38 2.32 -8.02 3.09
C GLN A 38 0.81 -7.81 3.16
N PRO A 39 0.31 -6.63 2.76
CA PRO A 39 -1.12 -6.40 2.73
C PRO A 39 -1.75 -7.51 1.89
N ILE A 40 -2.74 -8.21 2.46
CA ILE A 40 -3.56 -9.17 1.70
C ILE A 40 -4.26 -8.43 0.54
N GLU A 41 -4.49 -7.12 0.71
CA GLU A 41 -5.09 -6.24 -0.28
C GLU A 41 -4.31 -4.93 -0.38
N SER A 42 -4.19 -4.41 -1.60
CA SER A 42 -3.49 -3.18 -2.00
C SER A 42 -3.91 -1.91 -1.23
N GLY A 43 -5.00 -1.98 -0.46
CA GLY A 43 -5.68 -0.81 0.13
C GLY A 43 -6.45 0.01 -0.91
N LEU A 44 -6.34 -0.35 -2.19
CA LEU A 44 -7.15 0.13 -3.30
C LEU A 44 -8.47 -0.64 -3.34
N ASP A 45 -9.51 -0.01 -3.89
CA ASP A 45 -10.73 -0.73 -4.23
C ASP A 45 -10.38 -1.91 -5.16
N PRO A 46 -11.04 -3.08 -5.05
CA PRO A 46 -10.81 -4.20 -5.96
C PRO A 46 -10.91 -3.84 -7.44
N ILE A 47 -11.71 -2.82 -7.80
CA ILE A 47 -11.83 -2.31 -9.17
C ILE A 47 -10.51 -1.67 -9.61
N ASP A 48 -9.93 -0.80 -8.78
CA ASP A 48 -8.66 -0.12 -9.06
C ASP A 48 -7.46 -1.11 -9.03
N SER A 49 -7.52 -2.10 -8.13
CA SER A 49 -6.46 -3.11 -7.99
C SER A 49 -6.28 -3.98 -9.23
N ASN A 50 -7.36 -4.17 -10.00
CA ASN A 50 -7.36 -5.00 -11.21
C ASN A 50 -7.35 -4.18 -12.51
N GLU A 51 -7.28 -2.85 -12.42
CA GLU A 51 -7.30 -2.02 -13.60
C GLU A 51 -6.01 -2.22 -14.43
N PRO A 52 -6.11 -2.61 -15.71
CA PRO A 52 -4.94 -2.78 -16.55
C PRO A 52 -4.20 -1.45 -16.72
N LYS A 53 -2.87 -1.44 -16.54
CA LYS A 53 -2.04 -0.24 -16.76
C LYS A 53 -2.29 0.45 -18.11
N ALA A 54 -2.60 -0.31 -19.16
CA ALA A 54 -2.91 0.24 -20.47
C ALA A 54 -4.20 1.08 -20.47
N GLN A 55 -5.19 0.70 -19.66
CA GLN A 55 -6.44 1.42 -19.49
C GLN A 55 -6.20 2.74 -18.75
N ILE A 56 -5.51 2.71 -17.60
CA ILE A 56 -5.10 3.89 -16.83
C ILE A 56 -4.40 4.94 -17.73
N LEU A 57 -3.48 4.47 -18.59
CA LEU A 57 -2.74 5.34 -19.49
C LEU A 57 -3.63 5.95 -20.59
N ALA A 58 -4.58 5.19 -21.12
CA ALA A 58 -5.54 5.68 -22.12
C ALA A 58 -6.46 6.74 -21.52
N ASP A 59 -6.98 6.52 -20.31
CA ASP A 59 -7.89 7.44 -19.62
C ASP A 59 -7.18 8.75 -19.24
N LEU A 60 -5.91 8.67 -18.84
CA LEU A 60 -5.08 9.86 -18.62
C LEU A 60 -4.86 10.65 -19.92
N GLN A 61 -4.54 9.98 -21.03
CA GLN A 61 -4.37 10.65 -22.33
C GLN A 61 -5.64 11.36 -22.77
N GLU A 62 -6.79 10.72 -22.61
CA GLU A 62 -8.09 11.29 -22.93
C GLU A 62 -8.42 12.49 -22.02
N SER A 63 -8.17 12.38 -20.72
CA SER A 63 -8.35 13.49 -19.76
C SER A 63 -7.50 14.71 -20.15
N ILE A 64 -6.25 14.50 -20.54
CA ILE A 64 -5.37 15.57 -21.05
C ILE A 64 -5.92 16.18 -22.34
N ARG A 65 -6.41 15.35 -23.27
CA ARG A 65 -7.01 15.82 -24.54
C ARG A 65 -8.23 16.69 -24.25
N GLN A 66 -9.14 16.22 -23.40
CA GLN A 66 -10.35 16.93 -23.00
C GLN A 66 -10.02 18.29 -22.37
N GLY A 67 -9.07 18.32 -21.42
CA GLY A 67 -8.57 19.55 -20.80
C GLY A 67 -8.01 20.54 -21.82
N ARG A 68 -7.26 20.07 -22.82
CA ARG A 68 -6.73 20.92 -23.91
C ARG A 68 -7.82 21.46 -24.83
N THR A 69 -8.89 20.70 -25.06
CA THR A 69 -10.00 21.10 -25.94
C THR A 69 -11.11 21.84 -25.20
N GLY A 70 -10.96 22.10 -23.89
CA GLY A 70 -11.99 22.74 -23.07
C GLY A 70 -13.23 21.88 -22.84
N GLN A 71 -13.13 20.56 -23.07
CA GLN A 71 -14.20 19.58 -22.77
C GLN A 71 -14.15 19.23 -21.28
N THR A 72 -14.32 20.23 -20.43
CA THR A 72 -14.22 20.13 -18.97
C THR A 72 -15.49 20.67 -18.32
N TYR A 73 -15.81 20.17 -17.14
CA TYR A 73 -16.91 20.69 -16.35
C TYR A 73 -16.41 21.74 -15.34
N PRO A 74 -17.18 22.81 -15.08
CA PRO A 74 -16.89 23.70 -13.96
C PRO A 74 -17.04 22.94 -12.65
N VAL A 75 -16.25 23.29 -11.64
CA VAL A 75 -16.28 22.61 -10.33
C VAL A 75 -17.69 22.62 -9.70
N SER A 76 -18.49 23.67 -9.94
CA SER A 76 -19.87 23.74 -9.46
C SER A 76 -20.74 22.60 -9.99
N ALA A 77 -20.56 22.22 -11.26
CA ALA A 77 -21.35 21.16 -11.89
C ALA A 77 -21.07 19.76 -11.32
N LEU A 78 -19.98 19.58 -10.56
CA LEU A 78 -19.70 18.31 -9.87
C LEU A 78 -20.61 18.09 -8.66
N TRP A 79 -21.22 19.16 -8.13
CA TRP A 79 -22.06 19.12 -6.93
C TRP A 79 -23.55 19.21 -7.25
N ASP A 80 -23.91 19.76 -8.42
CA ASP A 80 -25.31 19.97 -8.83
C ASP A 80 -26.12 18.66 -8.93
N ASP A 81 -25.48 17.54 -9.24
CA ASP A 81 -26.11 16.21 -9.35
C ASP A 81 -26.20 15.45 -8.02
N MET A 82 -25.64 15.98 -6.92
CA MET A 82 -25.62 15.32 -5.61
C MET A 82 -26.79 15.74 -4.70
N ASP A 83 -27.47 16.85 -5.02
CA ASP A 83 -28.56 17.44 -4.22
C ASP A 83 -29.98 17.04 -4.68
N SER A 84 -30.12 16.06 -5.58
CA SER A 84 -31.40 15.51 -6.11
C SER A 84 -31.73 14.13 -5.57
#